data_AF-A0A3M5F1V9-F1
#
_entry.id   AF-A0A3M5F1V9-F1
#
_cell.length_a   1.000
_cell.length_b   1.000
_cell.length_c   1.000
_cell.angle_alpha   90.00
_cell.angle_beta   90.00
_cell.angle_gamma   90.00
#
_symmetry.space_group_name_H-M   'P 1'
#
loop_
_entity.id
_entity.type
_entity.pdbx_description
1 polymer ?
#
loop_
_entity_poly.entity_id
_entity_poly.type
_entity_poly.pdbx_seq_one_letter_code
_entity_poly.pdbx_strand_id
1 'polypeptide(L)'
;MRPVYTPIILASVLASGCTFKQTVTPVELSQDLAPEICMIPADGLREGFNTTYVRLLTEKGFHTRQIPSGSSPSSCPLTTTYIGNWSCDKAIYMSYADIRVYPFGQQVG
;
A
#
# COMPACT_ATOMS: atom_id res chain seq x y z
N MET A 1 4.53 46.71 -34.71
CA MET A 1 5.25 45.49 -34.30
C MET A 1 4.31 44.72 -33.37
N ARG A 2 3.71 43.62 -33.84
CA ARG A 2 2.68 42.87 -33.10
C ARG A 2 3.35 41.94 -32.07
N PRO A 3 2.86 41.85 -30.81
CA PRO A 3 3.44 40.95 -29.82
C PRO A 3 3.01 39.52 -30.15
N VAL A 4 3.94 38.72 -30.67
CA VAL A 4 3.74 37.30 -31.02
C VAL A 4 3.95 36.38 -29.80
N TYR A 5 4.07 36.94 -28.59
CA TYR A 5 4.44 36.17 -27.39
C TYR A 5 3.26 35.60 -26.59
N THR A 6 2.02 36.00 -26.92
CA THR A 6 0.83 35.62 -26.15
C THR A 6 0.41 34.13 -26.24
N PRO A 7 0.67 33.35 -27.32
CA PRO A 7 0.22 31.95 -27.34
C PRO A 7 1.17 30.97 -26.62
N ILE A 8 2.40 31.37 -26.28
CA ILE A 8 3.42 30.45 -25.73
C ILE A 8 3.21 30.19 -24.22
N ILE A 9 2.69 31.17 -23.47
CA ILE A 9 2.51 31.05 -22.01
C ILE A 9 1.31 30.16 -21.64
N LEU A 10 0.33 29.99 -22.54
CA LEU A 10 -0.88 29.22 -22.26
C LEU A 10 -0.67 27.70 -22.38
N ALA A 11 0.41 27.25 -23.05
CA ALA A 11 0.68 25.83 -23.26
C ALA A 11 1.33 25.13 -22.04
N SER A 12 1.98 25.87 -21.14
CA SER A 12 2.75 25.29 -20.02
C SER A 12 1.90 24.86 -18.81
N VAL A 13 0.64 25.30 -18.70
CA VAL A 13 -0.21 25.02 -17.51
C VAL A 13 -0.82 23.62 -17.53
N LEU A 14 -0.88 22.95 -18.69
CA LEU A 14 -1.51 21.63 -18.82
C LEU A 14 -0.59 20.45 -18.47
N ALA A 15 0.70 20.69 -18.17
CA ALA A 15 1.68 19.63 -17.96
C ALA A 15 1.95 19.27 -16.48
N SER A 16 1.37 19.98 -15.51
CA SER A 16 1.59 19.71 -14.08
C SER A 16 0.55 18.75 -13.50
N GLY A 17 0.50 17.53 -14.01
CA GLY A 17 -0.21 16.41 -13.36
C GLY A 17 0.80 15.47 -12.73
N CYS A 18 1.04 15.57 -11.42
CA CYS A 18 1.79 14.53 -10.70
C CYS A 18 0.96 13.24 -10.70
N THR A 19 1.33 12.30 -11.56
CA THR A 19 0.70 10.98 -11.57
C THR A 19 1.02 10.25 -10.26
N PHE A 20 0.01 9.68 -9.61
CA PHE A 20 0.20 8.85 -8.43
C PHE A 20 1.00 7.61 -8.84
N LYS A 21 2.21 7.46 -8.28
CA LYS A 21 3.04 6.30 -8.56
C LYS A 21 2.66 5.15 -7.64
N GLN A 22 2.01 4.15 -8.19
CA GLN A 22 1.82 2.85 -7.54
C GLN A 22 2.84 1.88 -8.11
N THR A 23 3.59 1.21 -7.25
CA THR A 23 4.48 0.10 -7.62
C THR A 23 3.94 -1.15 -6.96
N VAL A 24 3.66 -2.19 -7.75
CA VAL A 24 3.17 -3.47 -7.25
C VAL A 24 4.09 -4.56 -7.78
N THR A 25 4.65 -5.34 -6.87
CA THR A 25 5.34 -6.59 -7.19
C THR A 25 4.34 -7.73 -6.94
N PRO A 26 3.82 -8.40 -7.99
CA PRO A 26 2.94 -9.54 -7.80
C PRO A 26 3.67 -10.64 -7.01
N VAL A 27 2.94 -11.28 -6.09
CA VAL A 27 3.47 -12.36 -5.27
C VAL A 27 2.85 -13.68 -5.73
N GLU A 28 3.70 -14.55 -6.26
CA GLU A 28 3.37 -15.95 -6.50
C GLU A 28 3.68 -16.74 -5.21
N LEU A 29 2.65 -17.22 -4.52
CA LEU A 29 2.80 -18.02 -3.31
C LEU A 29 2.80 -19.50 -3.67
N SER A 30 3.75 -20.25 -3.10
CA SER A 30 3.74 -21.72 -3.19
C SER A 30 2.46 -22.29 -2.58
N GLN A 31 1.90 -23.31 -3.21
CA GLN A 31 0.68 -24.00 -2.72
C GLN A 31 0.85 -24.64 -1.34
N ASP A 32 2.09 -24.81 -0.88
CA ASP A 32 2.43 -25.37 0.44
C ASP A 32 2.29 -24.37 1.60
N LEU A 33 2.13 -23.07 1.31
CA LEU A 33 1.88 -22.08 2.36
C LEU A 33 0.46 -22.25 2.90
N ALA A 34 0.37 -22.48 4.21
CA ALA A 34 -0.89 -22.63 4.91
C ALA A 34 -1.84 -21.46 4.60
N PRO A 35 -3.17 -21.68 4.60
CA PRO A 35 -4.13 -20.62 4.32
C PRO A 35 -4.13 -19.51 5.37
N GLU A 36 -3.32 -19.58 6.43
CA GLU A 36 -3.17 -18.51 7.41
C GLU A 36 -2.09 -17.49 7.00
N ILE A 37 -2.45 -16.21 7.03
CA ILE A 37 -1.51 -15.09 6.90
C ILE A 37 -1.49 -14.27 8.20
N CYS A 38 -0.31 -14.14 8.78
CA CYS A 38 -0.09 -13.27 9.93
C CYS A 38 0.03 -11.81 9.49
N MET A 39 -0.71 -10.94 10.15
CA MET A 39 -0.75 -9.51 9.87
C MET A 39 -0.03 -8.74 10.98
N ILE A 40 0.97 -7.95 10.59
CA ILE A 40 1.69 -7.04 11.48
C ILE A 40 1.33 -5.60 11.08
N PRO A 41 0.36 -4.96 11.75
CA PRO A 41 0.03 -3.56 11.49
C PRO A 41 1.15 -2.62 11.95
N ALA A 42 1.28 -1.47 11.29
CA ALA A 42 1.89 -0.31 11.93
C ALA A 42 0.97 0.30 12.98
N ASP A 43 1.57 0.99 13.95
CA ASP A 43 0.85 1.82 14.90
C ASP A 43 0.25 3.05 14.20
N GLY A 44 -0.89 3.52 14.70
CA GLY A 44 -1.52 4.76 14.20
C GLY A 44 -2.23 4.63 12.85
N LEU A 45 -2.51 3.41 12.38
CA LEU A 45 -3.35 3.20 11.20
C LEU A 45 -4.71 3.90 11.36
N ARG A 46 -5.16 4.59 10.31
CA ARG A 46 -6.47 5.20 10.28
C ARG A 46 -7.56 4.14 10.41
N GLU A 47 -8.64 4.52 11.10
CA GLU A 47 -9.84 3.70 11.22
C GLU A 47 -10.31 3.20 9.85
N GLY A 48 -10.67 1.91 9.82
CA GLY A 48 -11.15 1.21 8.62
C GLY A 48 -10.06 0.61 7.74
N PHE A 49 -8.79 1.03 7.84
CA PHE A 49 -7.72 0.45 7.02
C PHE A 49 -7.52 -1.04 7.31
N ASN A 50 -7.32 -1.38 8.59
CA ASN A 50 -7.13 -2.77 9.01
C ASN A 50 -8.34 -3.64 8.63
N THR A 51 -9.56 -3.19 8.91
CA THR A 51 -10.80 -3.88 8.53
C THR A 51 -10.88 -4.14 7.03
N THR A 52 -10.51 -3.14 6.21
CA THR A 52 -10.50 -3.28 4.75
C THR A 52 -9.45 -4.29 4.30
N TYR A 53 -8.25 -4.24 4.88
CA TYR A 53 -7.16 -5.13 4.52
C TYR A 53 -7.46 -6.59 4.91
N VAL A 54 -7.99 -6.81 6.12
CA VAL A 54 -8.53 -8.12 6.55
C VAL A 54 -9.53 -8.66 5.55
N ARG A 55 -10.54 -7.85 5.19
CA ARG A 55 -11.57 -8.27 4.23
C ARG A 55 -10.96 -8.69 2.89
N LEU A 56 -10.03 -7.90 2.35
CA LEU A 56 -9.39 -8.19 1.06
C LEU A 56 -8.53 -9.46 1.10
N LEU A 57 -7.85 -9.74 2.22
CA LEU A 57 -7.11 -10.99 2.38
C LEU A 57 -8.05 -12.19 2.50
N THR A 58 -9.15 -12.05 3.23
CA THR A 58 -10.17 -13.10 3.35
C THR A 58 -10.87 -13.38 2.01
N GLU A 59 -11.20 -12.34 1.23
CA GLU A 59 -11.76 -12.48 -0.12
C GLU A 59 -10.80 -13.21 -1.08
N LYS A 60 -9.49 -13.15 -0.81
CA LYS A 60 -8.45 -13.91 -1.54
C LYS A 60 -8.26 -15.34 -1.02
N GLY A 61 -9.01 -15.76 0.01
CA GLY A 61 -8.99 -17.11 0.55
C GLY A 61 -8.05 -17.32 1.75
N PHE A 62 -7.48 -16.25 2.32
CA PHE A 62 -6.64 -16.36 3.52
C PHE A 62 -7.46 -16.29 4.81
N HIS A 63 -7.06 -17.07 5.81
CA HIS A 63 -7.37 -16.84 7.21
C HIS A 63 -6.39 -15.80 7.76
N THR A 64 -6.91 -14.69 8.27
CA THR A 64 -6.07 -13.62 8.80
C THR A 64 -5.87 -13.76 10.30
N ARG A 65 -4.61 -13.66 10.75
CA ARG A 65 -4.27 -13.60 12.17
C ARG A 65 -3.47 -12.34 12.46
N GLN A 66 -4.01 -11.40 13.23
CA GLN A 66 -3.24 -10.23 13.65
C GLN A 66 -2.29 -10.58 14.78
N ILE A 67 -1.03 -10.15 14.66
CA ILE A 67 -0.02 -10.22 15.72
C ILE A 67 0.46 -8.79 16.06
N PRO A 68 1.10 -8.57 17.22
CA PRO A 68 1.46 -7.22 17.67
C PRO A 68 2.35 -6.45 16.69
N SER A 69 2.20 -5.14 16.63
CA SER A 69 3.11 -4.23 15.94
C SER A 69 4.56 -4.48 16.37
N GLY A 70 5.51 -4.43 15.43
CA GLY A 70 6.93 -4.67 15.72
C GLY A 70 7.33 -6.15 15.88
N SER A 71 6.39 -7.10 15.72
CA SER A 71 6.72 -8.52 15.62
C SER A 71 7.67 -8.80 14.45
N SER A 72 8.44 -9.91 14.53
CA SER A 72 9.30 -10.32 13.42
C SER A 72 8.46 -10.82 12.23
N PRO A 73 8.81 -10.49 10.98
CA PRO A 73 8.21 -11.10 9.80
C PRO A 73 8.38 -12.63 9.72
N SER A 74 9.35 -13.18 10.47
CA SER A 74 9.58 -14.63 10.61
C SER A 74 8.73 -15.29 11.71
N SER A 75 7.85 -14.55 12.38
CA SER A 75 7.00 -15.09 13.46
C SER A 75 5.95 -16.10 12.96
N CYS A 76 5.64 -16.10 11.66
CA CYS A 76 4.74 -17.05 11.02
C CYS A 76 5.29 -17.50 9.64
N PRO A 77 4.84 -18.65 9.11
CA PRO A 77 5.22 -19.10 7.77
C PRO A 77 4.87 -18.12 6.65
N LEU A 78 3.75 -17.41 6.77
CA LEU A 78 3.35 -16.34 5.87
C LEU A 78 2.97 -15.11 6.68
N THR A 79 3.64 -14.00 6.40
CA THR A 79 3.42 -12.74 7.12
C THR A 79 3.21 -11.59 6.13
N THR A 80 2.40 -10.61 6.52
CA THR A 80 2.29 -9.32 5.84
C THR A 80 2.50 -8.18 6.83
N THR A 81 3.27 -7.18 6.44
CA THR A 81 3.39 -5.90 7.15
C THR A 81 2.73 -4.82 6.32
N TYR A 82 2.04 -3.88 6.95
CA TYR A 82 1.37 -2.80 6.22
C TYR A 82 1.34 -1.51 7.00
N ILE A 83 1.60 -0.42 6.28
CA ILE A 83 1.52 0.95 6.77
C ILE A 83 0.64 1.77 5.84
N GLY A 84 -0.02 2.78 6.41
CA GLY A 84 -0.77 3.78 5.67
C GLY A 84 -0.54 5.13 6.32
N ASN A 85 -0.30 6.15 5.49
CA ASN A 85 -0.21 7.54 5.92
C ASN A 85 -1.31 8.33 5.21
N TRP A 86 -1.89 9.28 5.94
CA TRP A 86 -2.96 10.14 5.44
C TRP A 86 -2.56 11.61 5.52
N SER A 87 -3.09 12.38 4.58
CA SER A 87 -2.93 13.83 4.54
C SER A 87 -4.30 14.47 4.35
N CYS A 88 -4.42 15.72 4.81
CA CYS A 88 -5.69 16.45 4.88
C CYS A 88 -5.54 17.93 4.50
N ASP A 89 -4.74 18.25 3.50
CA ASP A 89 -4.47 19.63 3.06
C ASP A 89 -5.67 20.29 2.34
N LYS A 90 -6.51 19.51 1.65
CA LYS A 90 -7.78 19.96 1.02
C LYS A 90 -8.94 18.97 1.20
N ALA A 91 -8.63 17.68 1.22
CA ALA A 91 -9.51 16.57 1.54
C ALA A 91 -8.67 15.46 2.18
N ILE A 92 -9.29 14.50 2.85
CA ILE A 92 -8.55 13.35 3.39
C ILE A 92 -8.21 12.40 2.24
N TYR A 93 -6.92 12.10 2.07
CA TYR A 93 -6.45 11.09 1.12
C TYR A 93 -5.31 10.27 1.72
N MET A 94 -5.11 9.06 1.19
CA MET A 94 -3.96 8.23 1.51
C MET A 94 -2.76 8.75 0.73
N SER A 95 -1.80 9.35 1.43
CA SER A 95 -0.60 9.94 0.81
C SER A 95 0.49 8.89 0.56
N TYR A 96 0.51 7.83 1.36
CA TYR A 96 1.45 6.74 1.22
C TYR A 96 0.87 5.46 1.79
N ALA A 97 1.17 4.33 1.14
CA ALA A 97 0.94 3.00 1.67
C ALA A 97 2.10 2.12 1.24
N ASP A 98 2.50 1.23 2.14
CA ASP A 98 3.51 0.22 1.87
C ASP A 98 3.03 -1.08 2.52
N ILE A 99 2.90 -2.11 1.70
CA ILE A 99 2.38 -3.42 2.05
C ILE A 99 3.40 -4.41 1.54
N ARG A 100 3.89 -5.27 2.43
CA ARG A 100 4.96 -6.20 2.11
C ARG A 100 4.61 -7.60 2.57
N VAL A 101 4.99 -8.59 1.78
CA VAL A 101 4.67 -10.01 2.02
C VAL A 101 5.95 -10.80 2.23
N TYR A 102 5.92 -11.66 3.26
CA TYR A 102 7.05 -12.43 3.76
C TYR A 102 6.71 -13.91 3.94
N PRO A 103 6.89 -14.77 2.92
CA PRO A 103 7.02 -16.21 3.13
C PRO A 103 8.32 -16.49 3.89
N PHE A 104 8.21 -17.19 5.02
CA PHE A 104 9.33 -17.60 5.88
C PHE A 104 10.31 -16.47 6.22
N GLY A 105 9.79 -15.23 6.35
CA GLY A 105 10.59 -14.04 6.67
C GLY A 105 11.32 -13.39 5.50
N GLN A 106 11.24 -13.94 4.28
CA GLN A 106 11.85 -13.35 3.09
C GLN A 106 10.84 -12.45 2.35
N GLN A 107 11.18 -11.18 2.12
CA GLN A 107 10.30 -10.28 1.35
C GLN A 107 10.25 -10.71 -0.12
N VAL A 108 9.04 -10.91 -0.64
CA VAL A 108 8.81 -11.30 -2.04
C VAL A 108 7.91 -10.32 -2.81
N GLY A 109 7.25 -9.40 -2.09
CA GLY A 109 6.43 -8.33 -2.66
C GLY A 109 6.09 -7.28 -1.63
#